data_AF-A0AAJ0QTF6-F1
#
_entry.id   AF-A0AAJ0QTF6-F1
#
_cell.length_a   1.000
_cell.length_b   1.000
_cell.length_c   1.000
_cell.angle_alpha   90.00
_cell.angle_beta   90.00
_cell.angle_gamma   90.00
#
_symmetry.space_group_name_H-M   'P 1'
#
loop_
_entity.id
_entity.type
_entity.pdbx_description
1 polymer ?
#
loop_
_entity_poly.entity_id
_entity_poly.type
_entity_poly.pdbx_seq_one_letter_code
_entity_poly.pdbx_strand_id
1 'polypeptide(L)'
;MALSEEYISSSLRELTKALRSLTGEGPLGVLGGDNGYGCDYENDVFMMHPFCWCERMDCPWCLDCECPDGVYQYFVDGQAVNSETYYEANPRARSYRIVEELQCDGCVKRRTTGFAPNFLYKPTGGEVHWYKYIGRGMEIKGDLPVDFLVKCLESLK
;
A
#
# COMPACT_ATOMS: atom_id res chain seq x y z
N MET A 1 4.00 23.79 -5.64
CA MET A 1 4.00 23.38 -4.22
C MET A 1 3.57 21.93 -4.18
N ALA A 2 4.29 21.06 -3.46
CA ALA A 2 3.84 19.70 -3.25
C ALA A 2 2.62 19.69 -2.31
N LEU A 3 1.62 18.86 -2.61
CA LEU A 3 0.45 18.67 -1.75
C LEU A 3 0.86 17.89 -0.48
N SER A 4 0.19 18.16 0.65
CA SER A 4 0.44 17.40 1.88
C SER A 4 -0.16 15.99 1.80
N GLU A 5 0.45 15.02 2.49
CA GLU A 5 -0.10 13.66 2.61
C GLU A 5 -1.51 13.65 3.22
N GLU A 6 -1.76 14.52 4.20
CA GLU A 6 -3.08 14.68 4.82
C GLU A 6 -4.14 15.15 3.81
N TYR A 7 -3.79 16.09 2.93
CA TYR A 7 -4.69 16.56 1.89
C TYR A 7 -4.97 15.46 0.86
N ILE A 8 -3.93 14.76 0.39
CA ILE A 8 -4.06 13.68 -0.58
C ILE A 8 -4.88 12.54 0.00
N SER A 9 -4.58 12.09 1.22
CA SER A 9 -5.28 10.99 1.88
C SER A 9 -6.75 11.32 2.15
N SER A 10 -7.07 12.54 2.58
CA SER A 10 -8.46 12.99 2.76
C SER A 10 -9.21 13.04 1.43
N SER A 11 -8.56 13.53 0.37
CA SER A 11 -9.14 13.58 -0.97
C SER A 11 -9.42 12.20 -1.54
N LEU A 12 -8.52 11.24 -1.36
CA LEU A 12 -8.71 9.85 -1.83
C LEU A 12 -9.81 9.12 -1.06
N ARG A 13 -10.00 9.42 0.24
CA ARG A 13 -11.14 8.89 1.02
C ARG A 13 -12.47 9.46 0.54
N GLU A 14 -12.50 10.75 0.18
CA GLU A 14 -13.71 11.36 -0.40
C GLU A 14 -14.02 10.78 -1.79
N LEU A 15 -13.00 10.57 -2.62
CA LEU A 15 -13.15 9.87 -3.90
C LEU A 15 -13.67 8.44 -3.71
N THR A 16 -13.13 7.70 -2.74
CA THR A 16 -13.61 6.36 -2.39
C THR A 16 -15.09 6.38 -2.03
N LYS A 17 -15.54 7.33 -1.21
CA LYS A 17 -16.95 7.49 -0.85
C LYS A 17 -17.86 7.71 -2.07
N ALA A 18 -17.41 8.53 -3.03
CA ALA A 18 -18.13 8.75 -4.29
C ALA A 18 -18.21 7.47 -5.13
N LEU A 19 -17.08 6.77 -5.29
CA LEU A 19 -17.02 5.50 -6.02
C LEU A 19 -17.92 4.43 -5.42
N ARG A 20 -17.96 4.28 -4.10
CA ARG A 20 -18.85 3.32 -3.43
C ARG A 20 -20.32 3.57 -3.74
N SER A 21 -20.72 4.82 -3.91
CA SER A 21 -22.10 5.18 -4.28
C SER A 21 -22.42 4.77 -5.73
N LEU A 22 -21.40 4.67 -6.57
CA LEU A 22 -21.50 4.28 -7.98
C LEU A 22 -21.40 2.76 -8.18
N THR A 23 -20.43 2.11 -7.54
CA THR A 23 -20.10 0.68 -7.74
C THR A 23 -20.84 -0.24 -6.77
N GLY A 24 -21.29 0.28 -5.63
CA GLY A 24 -21.84 -0.53 -4.54
C GLY A 24 -20.77 -1.28 -3.72
N GLU A 25 -19.47 -1.05 -3.99
CA GLU A 25 -18.40 -1.72 -3.26
C GLU A 25 -18.18 -1.15 -1.85
N GLY A 26 -17.57 -1.95 -0.97
CA GLY A 26 -17.13 -1.57 0.36
C GLY A 26 -18.21 -1.53 1.46
N PRO A 27 -17.80 -1.39 2.74
CA PRO A 27 -16.43 -1.17 3.19
C PRO A 27 -15.60 -2.46 3.18
N LEU A 28 -14.30 -2.33 2.87
CA LEU A 28 -13.37 -3.46 2.74
C LEU A 28 -12.58 -3.77 4.03
N GLY A 29 -12.89 -3.10 5.16
CA GLY A 29 -12.26 -3.39 6.45
C GLY A 29 -12.56 -2.38 7.56
N VAL A 30 -11.99 -2.61 8.76
CA VAL A 30 -12.31 -1.86 9.98
C VAL A 30 -11.28 -0.75 10.30
N LEU A 31 -9.99 -1.00 10.07
CA LEU A 31 -8.92 -0.10 10.53
C LEU A 31 -8.79 1.19 9.70
N GLY A 32 -9.07 1.12 8.40
CA GLY A 32 -9.11 2.29 7.52
C GLY A 32 -10.42 3.09 7.62
N GLY A 33 -11.41 2.60 8.38
CA GLY A 33 -12.78 3.11 8.32
C GLY A 33 -13.45 2.83 6.96
N ASP A 34 -14.66 3.35 6.81
CA ASP A 34 -15.58 2.99 5.71
C ASP A 34 -15.04 3.27 4.31
N ASN A 35 -14.16 4.28 4.18
CA ASN A 35 -13.64 4.76 2.90
C ASN A 35 -12.11 4.73 2.84
N GLY A 36 -11.46 4.04 3.78
CA GLY A 36 -10.00 4.06 3.89
C GLY A 36 -9.28 3.10 2.96
N TYR A 37 -9.96 2.13 2.35
CA TYR A 37 -9.29 1.04 1.63
C TYR A 37 -9.13 1.30 0.13
N GLY A 38 -9.78 2.34 -0.41
CA GLY A 38 -9.98 2.51 -1.84
C GLY A 38 -11.19 1.72 -2.36
N CYS A 39 -11.38 1.76 -3.67
CA CYS A 39 -12.40 1.02 -4.43
C CYS A 39 -11.72 0.53 -5.72
N ASP A 40 -12.12 -0.62 -6.25
CA ASP A 40 -11.63 -1.02 -7.58
C ASP A 40 -12.39 -0.22 -8.64
N TYR A 41 -11.68 0.62 -9.39
CA TYR A 41 -12.28 1.50 -10.39
C TYR A 41 -11.24 2.01 -11.39
N GLU A 42 -11.60 2.07 -12.66
CA GLU A 42 -10.77 2.68 -13.69
C GLU A 42 -11.61 3.39 -14.75
N ASN A 43 -11.17 4.58 -15.16
CA ASN A 43 -11.68 5.31 -16.31
C ASN A 43 -10.54 6.04 -17.04
N ASP A 44 -10.84 6.91 -18.01
CA ASP A 44 -9.82 7.63 -18.79
C ASP A 44 -8.98 8.64 -17.97
N VAL A 45 -9.44 9.03 -16.79
CA VAL A 45 -8.78 10.05 -15.94
C VAL A 45 -7.95 9.41 -14.84
N PHE A 46 -8.42 8.34 -14.22
CA PHE A 46 -7.70 7.72 -13.12
C PHE A 46 -7.96 6.22 -13.01
N MET A 47 -7.09 5.55 -12.26
CA MET A 47 -7.32 4.21 -11.74
C MET A 47 -7.20 4.25 -10.22
N MET A 48 -8.05 3.49 -9.54
CA MET A 48 -7.95 3.19 -8.12
C MET A 48 -8.06 1.68 -7.94
N HIS A 49 -7.18 1.12 -7.11
CA HIS A 49 -7.22 -0.27 -6.71
C HIS A 49 -6.89 -0.38 -5.22
N PRO A 50 -7.71 -1.09 -4.42
CA PRO A 50 -7.45 -1.25 -3.00
C PRO A 50 -6.14 -2.00 -2.75
N PHE A 51 -5.63 -1.98 -1.52
CA PHE A 51 -4.51 -2.85 -1.18
C PHE A 51 -4.94 -4.32 -1.28
N CYS A 52 -4.14 -5.17 -1.94
CA CYS A 52 -4.46 -6.59 -2.13
C CYS A 52 -3.83 -7.47 -1.04
N TRP A 53 -4.54 -8.51 -0.64
CA TRP A 53 -4.14 -9.46 0.42
C TRP A 53 -4.03 -10.89 -0.08
N CYS A 54 -3.96 -11.11 -1.39
CA CYS A 54 -3.98 -12.46 -1.94
C CYS A 54 -2.69 -13.25 -1.73
N GLU A 55 -1.61 -12.59 -1.28
CA GLU A 55 -0.28 -13.18 -1.01
C GLU A 55 0.33 -13.90 -2.22
N ARG A 56 -0.23 -13.70 -3.42
CA ARG A 56 0.36 -14.22 -4.64
C ARG A 56 1.58 -13.39 -5.00
N MET A 57 2.67 -14.09 -5.32
CA MET A 57 3.93 -13.48 -5.73
C MET A 57 3.82 -12.59 -6.97
N ASP A 58 2.87 -12.89 -7.86
CA ASP A 58 2.65 -12.15 -9.10
C ASP A 58 1.63 -11.01 -8.96
N CYS A 59 1.09 -10.78 -7.75
CA CYS A 59 0.09 -9.73 -7.54
C CYS A 59 0.77 -8.37 -7.38
N PRO A 60 0.51 -7.41 -8.29
CA PRO A 60 1.22 -6.14 -8.26
C PRO A 60 0.75 -5.20 -7.13
N TRP A 61 -0.41 -5.46 -6.52
CA TRP A 61 -0.96 -4.67 -5.41
C TRP A 61 -0.86 -5.35 -4.04
N CYS A 62 -0.30 -6.56 -3.98
CA CYS A 62 -0.03 -7.24 -2.71
C CYS A 62 1.34 -6.83 -2.17
N LEU A 63 1.50 -6.91 -0.85
CA LEU A 63 2.83 -6.89 -0.25
C LEU A 63 3.43 -8.27 -0.42
N ASP A 64 4.56 -8.35 -1.11
CA ASP A 64 5.32 -9.59 -1.20
C ASP A 64 6.71 -9.40 -0.57
N CYS A 65 7.12 -10.40 0.21
CA CYS A 65 8.54 -10.67 0.40
C CYS A 65 8.89 -11.74 -0.63
N GLU A 66 9.71 -11.41 -1.63
CA GLU A 66 10.43 -12.47 -2.37
C GLU A 66 11.50 -13.05 -1.43
N CYS A 67 11.06 -13.93 -0.54
CA CYS A 67 11.87 -14.78 0.31
C CYS A 67 11.80 -16.16 -0.39
N PRO A 68 12.88 -16.70 -0.98
CA PRO A 68 12.80 -18.00 -1.62
C PRO A 68 12.33 -19.07 -0.63
N ASP A 69 11.51 -20.03 -1.09
CA ASP A 69 11.07 -21.15 -0.25
C ASP A 69 12.29 -21.81 0.40
N GLY A 70 12.37 -21.75 1.73
CA GLY A 70 13.49 -22.30 2.52
C GLY A 70 14.51 -21.28 3.05
N VAL A 71 14.38 -19.99 2.75
CA VAL A 71 15.29 -18.92 3.24
C VAL A 71 14.75 -18.24 4.49
N TYR A 72 14.23 -19.02 5.44
CA TYR A 72 13.98 -18.55 6.81
C TYR A 72 15.23 -18.77 7.66
N GLN A 73 16.38 -18.26 7.21
CA GLN A 73 17.57 -18.19 8.06
C GLN A 73 17.54 -16.85 8.78
N TYR A 74 17.23 -16.91 10.08
CA TYR A 74 17.29 -15.75 10.96
C TYR A 74 18.72 -15.60 11.47
N PHE A 75 19.15 -14.39 11.77
CA PHE A 75 20.46 -14.16 12.36
C PHE A 75 20.35 -13.35 13.64
N VAL A 76 21.13 -13.73 14.66
CA VAL A 76 21.38 -12.94 15.87
C VAL A 76 22.88 -12.81 15.99
N ASP A 77 23.39 -11.58 16.04
CA ASP A 77 24.82 -11.29 16.10
C ASP A 77 25.65 -12.00 15.01
N GLY A 78 25.09 -12.12 13.80
CA GLY A 78 25.73 -12.76 12.65
C GLY A 78 25.69 -14.29 12.65
N GLN A 79 25.03 -14.92 13.62
CA GLN A 79 24.86 -16.39 13.67
C GLN A 79 23.47 -16.82 13.22
N ALA A 80 23.39 -17.82 12.34
CA ALA A 80 22.13 -18.37 11.87
C ALA A 80 21.39 -19.08 13.03
N VAL A 81 20.12 -18.72 13.23
CA VAL A 81 19.22 -19.25 14.26
C VAL A 81 17.85 -19.57 13.67
N ASN A 82 17.02 -20.30 14.41
CA ASN A 82 15.62 -20.53 14.04
C ASN A 82 14.73 -19.32 14.40
N SER A 83 13.47 -19.36 13.96
CA SER A 83 12.49 -18.28 14.20
C SER A 83 12.20 -18.02 15.68
N GLU A 84 12.15 -19.07 16.49
CA GLU A 84 11.86 -18.97 17.93
C GLU A 84 12.96 -18.18 18.65
N THR A 85 14.21 -18.60 18.50
CA THR A 85 15.39 -17.93 19.08
C THR A 85 15.52 -16.49 18.58
N TYR A 86 15.23 -16.23 17.31
CA TYR A 86 15.25 -14.87 16.77
C TYR A 86 14.23 -13.96 17.45
N TYR A 87 12.99 -14.42 17.64
CA TYR A 87 11.93 -13.61 18.26
C TYR A 87 12.09 -13.45 19.77
N GLU A 88 12.73 -14.39 20.46
CA GLU A 88 13.12 -14.23 21.86
C GLU A 88 14.17 -13.12 22.03
N ALA A 89 15.18 -13.10 21.15
CA ALA A 89 16.20 -12.06 21.12
C ALA A 89 15.65 -10.70 20.63
N ASN A 90 14.63 -10.72 19.77
CA ASN A 90 14.05 -9.54 19.13
C ASN A 90 12.53 -9.45 19.39
N PRO A 91 12.07 -9.23 20.63
CA PRO A 91 10.64 -9.25 20.97
C PRO A 91 9.83 -8.17 20.22
N ARG A 92 10.47 -7.07 19.80
CA ARG A 92 9.85 -6.01 18.98
C ARG A 92 9.69 -6.38 17.51
N ALA A 93 10.40 -7.40 17.02
CA ALA A 93 10.22 -7.90 15.66
C ALA A 93 8.85 -8.57 15.45
N ARG A 94 8.16 -8.94 16.54
CA ARG A 94 6.76 -9.41 16.48
C ARG A 94 5.75 -8.28 16.25
N SER A 95 6.10 -7.03 16.54
CA SER A 95 5.16 -5.90 16.55
C SER A 95 5.29 -4.91 15.39
N TYR A 96 6.33 -5.00 14.57
CA TYR A 96 6.53 -4.09 13.42
C TYR A 96 6.91 -4.88 12.16
N ARG A 97 6.15 -4.67 11.07
CA ARG A 97 6.36 -5.31 9.76
C ARG A 97 7.50 -4.70 8.93
N ILE A 98 8.38 -3.93 9.59
CA ILE A 98 9.62 -3.41 9.05
C ILE A 98 10.59 -3.48 10.22
N VAL A 99 11.50 -4.43 10.19
CA VAL A 99 12.68 -4.40 11.03
C VAL A 99 13.75 -3.85 10.10
N GLU A 100 14.25 -2.63 10.36
CA GLU A 100 15.33 -2.05 9.56
C GLU A 100 16.53 -3.02 9.49
N GLU A 101 16.74 -3.79 10.56
CA GLU A 101 17.77 -4.82 10.65
C GLU A 101 17.33 -6.23 10.21
N LEU A 102 16.19 -6.42 9.53
CA LEU A 102 15.84 -7.74 8.98
C LEU A 102 16.74 -8.08 7.79
N GLN A 103 18.01 -8.40 8.05
CA GLN A 103 18.99 -8.96 7.12
C GLN A 103 18.57 -10.38 6.73
N CYS A 104 17.46 -10.51 6.03
CA CYS A 104 17.23 -11.68 5.19
C CYS A 104 18.00 -11.43 3.89
N ASP A 105 19.13 -12.12 3.72
CA ASP A 105 19.92 -12.09 2.49
C ASP A 105 19.14 -12.58 1.26
N GLY A 106 18.03 -13.30 1.49
CA GLY A 106 17.09 -13.75 0.46
C GLY A 106 16.04 -12.72 0.05
N CYS A 107 15.80 -11.65 0.83
CA CYS A 107 14.82 -10.62 0.51
C CYS A 107 15.34 -9.69 -0.59
N VAL A 108 15.16 -10.07 -1.85
CA VAL A 108 15.62 -9.25 -2.99
C VAL A 108 14.73 -7.99 -3.16
N LYS A 109 13.51 -8.01 -2.63
CA LYS A 109 12.53 -6.91 -2.76
C LYS A 109 11.84 -6.58 -1.43
N ARG A 110 12.53 -5.90 -0.52
CA ARG A 110 11.89 -5.29 0.66
C ARG A 110 11.02 -4.11 0.21
N ARG A 111 9.71 -4.29 0.07
CA ARG A 111 8.79 -3.16 -0.09
C ARG A 111 7.73 -3.14 0.99
N THR A 112 7.36 -1.93 1.40
CA THR A 112 6.29 -1.66 2.36
C THR A 112 4.93 -1.52 1.69
N THR A 113 4.91 -1.46 0.35
CA THR A 113 3.75 -1.35 -0.56
C THR A 113 3.96 -2.18 -1.83
N GLY A 114 2.89 -2.48 -2.59
CA GLY A 114 2.97 -3.23 -3.85
C GLY A 114 3.80 -2.54 -4.95
N PHE A 115 3.97 -3.20 -6.09
CA PHE A 115 4.68 -2.64 -7.25
C PHE A 115 3.83 -1.67 -8.06
N ALA A 116 2.53 -1.90 -8.14
CA ALA A 116 1.58 -1.04 -8.83
C ALA A 116 0.97 0.00 -7.88
N PRO A 117 0.68 1.21 -8.37
CA PRO A 117 0.02 2.23 -7.58
C PRO A 117 -1.37 1.77 -7.17
N ASN A 118 -1.79 2.19 -5.97
CA ASN A 118 -3.17 2.06 -5.54
C ASN A 118 -4.06 3.16 -6.13
N PHE A 119 -3.47 4.30 -6.48
CA PHE A 119 -4.14 5.33 -7.26
C PHE A 119 -3.18 5.90 -8.30
N LEU A 120 -3.65 5.99 -9.54
CA LEU A 120 -2.94 6.58 -10.67
C LEU A 120 -3.79 7.69 -11.28
N TYR A 121 -3.29 8.92 -11.26
CA TYR A 121 -3.86 10.04 -11.99
C TYR A 121 -3.22 10.12 -13.38
N LYS A 122 -3.95 9.64 -14.39
CA LYS A 122 -3.43 9.40 -15.74
C LYS A 122 -2.93 10.65 -16.46
N PRO A 123 -3.55 11.85 -16.34
CA PRO A 123 -3.10 13.04 -17.07
C PRO A 123 -1.66 13.47 -16.79
N THR A 124 -1.13 13.19 -15.60
CA THR A 124 0.25 13.55 -15.22
C THR A 124 1.12 12.32 -14.92
N GLY A 125 0.52 11.12 -14.82
CA GLY A 125 1.19 9.94 -14.29
C GLY A 125 1.44 10.02 -12.78
N GLY A 126 0.73 10.88 -12.05
CA GLY A 126 0.85 11.00 -10.59
C GLY A 126 0.36 9.73 -9.90
N GLU A 127 1.19 9.12 -9.06
CA GLU A 127 0.91 7.86 -8.38
C GLU A 127 0.84 8.04 -6.87
N VAL A 128 -0.05 7.27 -6.25
CA VAL A 128 -0.10 7.10 -4.81
C VAL A 128 -0.14 5.62 -4.49
N HIS A 129 0.78 5.20 -3.63
CA HIS A 129 0.88 3.86 -3.08
C HIS A 129 0.51 3.93 -1.60
N TRP A 130 -0.26 2.97 -1.08
CA TRP A 130 -0.56 2.89 0.35
C TRP A 130 -0.51 1.46 0.87
N TYR A 131 -0.17 1.32 2.15
CA TYR A 131 -0.10 0.02 2.80
C TYR A 131 -1.36 -0.26 3.62
N LYS A 132 -2.13 -1.27 3.18
CA LYS A 132 -3.44 -1.69 3.72
C LYS A 132 -4.56 -0.67 3.49
N TYR A 133 -4.35 0.59 3.83
CA TYR A 133 -5.36 1.64 3.73
C TYR A 133 -4.72 3.02 3.52
N ILE A 134 -5.47 3.92 2.90
CA ILE A 134 -5.15 5.32 2.62
C ILE A 134 -4.75 6.02 3.92
N GLY A 135 -3.58 6.67 3.91
CA GLY A 135 -2.99 7.38 5.06
C GLY A 135 -2.03 6.53 5.90
N ARG A 136 -1.70 5.31 5.46
CA ARG A 136 -0.75 4.43 6.17
C ARG A 136 0.38 3.98 5.27
N GLY A 137 1.60 4.41 5.59
CA GLY A 137 2.78 4.11 4.79
C GLY A 137 2.60 4.56 3.34
N MET A 138 2.07 5.78 3.16
CA MET A 138 1.81 6.33 1.84
C MET A 138 3.11 6.77 1.16
N GLU A 139 3.22 6.49 -0.13
CA GLU A 139 4.29 7.00 -0.99
C GLU A 139 3.63 7.71 -2.19
N ILE A 140 4.09 8.92 -2.49
CA ILE A 140 3.60 9.73 -3.61
C ILE A 140 4.73 9.89 -4.63
N LYS A 141 4.43 9.60 -5.90
CA LYS A 141 5.38 9.74 -7.01
C LYS A 141 4.75 10.57 -8.13
N GLY A 142 5.57 11.35 -8.82
CA GLY A 142 5.08 12.23 -9.88
C GLY A 142 4.31 13.43 -9.35
N ASP A 143 3.51 14.05 -10.22
CA ASP A 143 2.77 15.27 -9.91
C ASP A 143 1.27 15.01 -9.75
N LEU A 144 0.68 15.54 -8.68
CA LEU A 144 -0.75 15.57 -8.47
C LEU A 144 -1.18 17.03 -8.42
N PRO A 145 -1.96 17.52 -9.39
CA PRO A 145 -2.39 18.91 -9.40
C PRO A 145 -3.37 19.16 -8.25
N VAL A 146 -3.43 20.39 -7.76
CA VAL A 146 -4.26 20.76 -6.59
C VAL A 146 -5.75 20.44 -6.77
N ASP A 147 -6.20 20.31 -8.01
CA ASP A 147 -7.58 20.06 -8.40
C ASP A 147 -7.82 18.60 -8.84
N PHE A 148 -6.89 17.68 -8.59
CA PHE A 148 -7.01 16.29 -9.04
C PHE A 148 -8.31 15.62 -8.56
N LEU A 149 -8.73 15.88 -7.31
CA LEU A 149 -9.97 15.34 -6.77
C LEU A 149 -11.19 15.82 -7.58
N VAL A 150 -11.25 17.11 -7.90
CA VAL A 150 -12.35 17.70 -8.66
C VAL A 150 -12.44 17.03 -10.02
N LYS A 151 -11.30 16.89 -10.72
CA LYS A 151 -11.23 16.22 -12.03
C LYS A 151 -11.64 14.75 -11.97
N CYS A 152 -11.22 14.03 -10.93
CA CYS A 152 -11.63 12.64 -10.73
C CYS A 152 -13.14 12.54 -10.51
N LEU A 153 -13.73 13.38 -9.66
CA LEU A 153 -15.17 13.39 -9.41
C LEU A 153 -15.99 13.79 -10.64
N GLU A 154 -15.51 14.75 -11.43
CA GLU A 154 -16.14 15.15 -12.69
C GLU A 154 -16.13 14.03 -13.72
N SER A 155 -15.09 13.20 -13.72
CA SER A 155 -14.97 12.04 -14.63
C SER A 155 -15.87 10.86 -14.28
N LEU A 156 -16.60 10.90 -13.15
CA LEU A 156 -17.58 9.87 -12.77
C LEU A 156 -18.97 10.09 -13.40
N LYS A 157 -19.18 11.21 -14.10
CA LYS A 157 -20.46 11.61 -14.68
C LYS A 157 -20.67 11.10 -16.09
#